data_AF-A0A0F9GM59-F1
#
_entry.id   AF-A0A0F9GM59-F1
#
_cell.length_a   1.000
_cell.length_b   1.000
_cell.length_c   1.000
_cell.angle_alpha   90.00
_cell.angle_beta   90.00
_cell.angle_gamma   90.00
#
_symmetry.space_group_name_H-M   'P 1'
#
loop_
_entity.id
_entity.type
_entity.pdbx_description
1 polymer ?
#
loop_
_entity_poly.entity_id
_entity_poly.type
_entity_poly.pdbx_seq_one_letter_code
_entity_poly.pdbx_strand_id
1 'polypeptide(L)'
;MDKGTLRVLYAHAIKMADEAGMKAAHECNEQMLKLKGYEPFPICGFAWVSFKPATSHFAHWLKKMGLADKAYEGGLKLRVSKFGQSHDKKLAYARAYTDVIQRELVLNNVVPGLSVYAASRLD
;
A
#
# COMPACT_ATOMS: atom_id res chain seq x y z
N MET A 1 -22.05 -13.15 -3.37
CA MET A 1 -20.83 -13.99 -3.38
C MET A 1 -20.67 -14.67 -2.05
N ASP A 2 -20.29 -15.96 -2.04
CA ASP A 2 -19.96 -16.68 -0.82
C ASP A 2 -18.59 -16.25 -0.26
N LYS A 3 -18.30 -16.63 0.99
CA LYS A 3 -17.08 -16.23 1.70
C LYS A 3 -15.81 -16.84 1.11
N GLY A 4 -15.89 -17.99 0.45
CA GLY A 4 -14.76 -18.64 -0.22
C GLY A 4 -14.33 -17.83 -1.44
N THR A 5 -15.29 -17.52 -2.32
CA THR A 5 -15.05 -16.71 -3.51
C THR A 5 -14.48 -15.33 -3.17
N LEU A 6 -15.02 -14.65 -2.15
CA LEU A 6 -14.49 -13.35 -1.71
C LEU A 6 -13.01 -13.40 -1.30
N ARG A 7 -12.59 -14.45 -0.59
CA ARG A 7 -11.20 -14.59 -0.15
C ARG A 7 -10.25 -14.80 -1.33
N VAL A 8 -10.69 -15.51 -2.37
CA VAL A 8 -9.90 -15.66 -3.61
C VAL A 8 -9.75 -14.32 -4.30
N LEU A 9 -10.82 -13.54 -4.43
CA LEU A 9 -10.77 -12.19 -5.00
C LEU A 9 -9.86 -11.26 -4.19
N TYR A 10 -9.92 -11.31 -2.86
CA TYR A 10 -9.03 -10.54 -1.99
C TYR A 10 -7.57 -10.92 -2.22
N ALA A 11 -7.24 -12.21 -2.18
CA ALA A 11 -5.88 -12.68 -2.41
C ALA A 11 -5.35 -12.27 -3.79
N HIS A 12 -6.20 -12.38 -4.82
CA HIS A 12 -5.87 -11.96 -6.18
C HIS A 12 -5.60 -10.46 -6.27
N ALA A 13 -6.49 -9.63 -5.72
CA ALA A 13 -6.32 -8.18 -5.71
C ALA A 13 -5.06 -7.74 -4.97
N ILE A 14 -4.74 -8.36 -3.82
CA ILE A 14 -3.51 -8.10 -3.06
C ILE A 14 -2.27 -8.46 -3.87
N LYS A 15 -2.28 -9.61 -4.55
CA LYS A 15 -1.16 -10.04 -5.39
C LYS A 15 -0.92 -9.06 -6.53
N MET A 16 -1.98 -8.69 -7.26
CA MET A 16 -1.90 -7.70 -8.34
C MET A 16 -1.41 -6.35 -7.83
N ALA A 17 -1.86 -5.93 -6.65
CA ALA A 17 -1.46 -4.67 -6.04
C ALA A 17 0.02 -4.67 -5.61
N ASP A 18 0.52 -5.79 -5.07
CA ASP A 18 1.94 -5.96 -4.75
C ASP A 18 2.80 -5.91 -6.02
N GLU A 19 2.42 -6.66 -7.07
CA GLU A 19 3.13 -6.68 -8.36
C GLU A 19 3.16 -5.30 -9.02
N ALA A 20 2.03 -4.60 -9.05
CA ALA A 20 1.95 -3.23 -9.57
C ALA A 20 2.80 -2.27 -8.74
N GLY A 21 2.76 -2.39 -7.41
CA GLY A 21 3.60 -1.61 -6.51
C GLY A 21 5.09 -1.85 -6.75
N MET A 22 5.51 -3.10 -6.90
CA MET A 22 6.90 -3.47 -7.19
C MET A 22 7.37 -2.88 -8.52
N LYS A 23 6.54 -2.98 -9.57
CA LYS A 23 6.83 -2.40 -10.87
C LYS A 23 6.99 -0.87 -10.77
N ALA A 24 6.02 -0.19 -10.18
CA ALA A 24 6.04 1.26 -10.03
C ALA A 24 7.25 1.74 -9.21
N ALA A 25 7.64 1.01 -8.18
CA ALA A 25 8.83 1.33 -7.38
C ALA A 25 10.14 1.14 -8.17
N HIS A 26 10.24 0.13 -9.03
CA HIS A 26 11.43 -0.06 -9.87
C HIS A 26 11.54 0.96 -11.00
N GLU A 27 10.41 1.42 -11.53
CA GLU A 27 10.34 2.47 -12.56
C GLU A 27 10.46 3.88 -11.97
N CYS A 28 10.38 4.01 -10.64
CA CYS A 28 10.45 5.29 -9.95
C CYS A 28 11.86 5.87 -10.01
N ASN A 29 11.97 7.07 -10.58
CA ASN A 29 13.15 7.90 -10.48
C ASN A 29 13.16 8.60 -9.12
N GLU A 30 14.11 8.20 -8.27
CA GLU A 30 14.25 8.73 -6.92
C GLU A 30 14.90 10.10 -6.92
N GLN A 31 14.42 10.97 -6.04
CA GLN A 31 15.13 12.20 -5.72
C GLN A 31 16.33 11.88 -4.82
N MET A 32 17.50 12.34 -5.27
CA MET A 32 18.76 12.17 -4.56
C MET A 32 19.14 13.48 -3.85
N LEU A 33 19.46 13.38 -2.56
CA LEU A 33 20.07 14.45 -1.78
C LEU A 33 21.58 14.45 -2.00
N LYS A 34 22.13 15.64 -2.26
CA LYS A 34 23.58 15.85 -2.38
C LYS A 34 24.04 16.80 -1.27
N LEU A 35 24.77 16.25 -0.31
CA LEU A 35 25.39 17.02 0.77
C LEU A 35 26.90 17.10 0.56
N LYS A 36 27.51 18.20 1.00
CA LYS A 36 28.96 18.40 0.86
C LYS A 36 29.71 17.30 1.64
N GLY A 37 30.55 16.54 0.95
CA GLY A 37 31.36 15.47 1.55
C GLY A 37 30.66 14.11 1.66
N TYR A 38 29.46 13.94 1.07
CA TYR A 38 28.75 12.67 1.02
C TYR A 38 28.41 12.29 -0.43
N GLU A 39 28.43 10.98 -0.72
CA GLU A 39 27.86 10.47 -1.96
C GLU A 39 26.35 10.74 -2.00
N PRO A 40 25.76 11.03 -3.16
CA PRO A 40 24.32 11.23 -3.26
C PRO A 40 23.54 10.03 -2.74
N PHE A 41 22.49 10.27 -1.95
CA PHE A 41 21.64 9.24 -1.37
C PHE A 41 20.16 9.61 -1.50
N PRO A 42 19.23 8.64 -1.55
CA PRO A 42 17.81 8.93 -1.73
C PRO A 42 17.23 9.62 -0.50
N ILE A 43 16.17 10.40 -0.69
CA ILE A 43 15.43 11.00 0.42
C ILE A 43 14.85 9.90 1.32
N CYS A 44 15.06 10.05 2.63
CA CYS A 44 14.54 9.14 3.64
C CYS A 44 13.08 9.41 3.95
N GLY A 45 12.33 8.34 4.18
CA GLY A 45 10.95 8.45 4.64
C GLY A 45 10.17 7.14 4.64
N PHE A 46 8.90 7.28 4.97
CA PHE A 46 7.93 6.21 5.11
C PHE A 46 6.77 6.40 4.16
N ALA A 47 6.21 5.31 3.64
CA ALA A 47 4.92 5.30 2.98
C ALA A 47 4.09 4.11 3.44
N TRP A 48 2.76 4.24 3.30
CA TRP A 48 1.81 3.21 3.67
C TRP A 48 0.52 3.33 2.84
N VAL A 49 -0.21 2.22 2.80
CA VAL A 49 -1.57 2.16 2.25
C VAL A 49 -2.55 2.08 3.41
N SER A 50 -3.52 2.98 3.45
CA SER A 50 -4.57 3.03 4.47
C SER A 50 -5.85 2.39 3.96
N PHE A 51 -6.52 1.60 4.81
CA PHE A 51 -7.80 0.95 4.52
C PHE A 51 -8.84 1.33 5.58
N LYS A 52 -9.98 1.88 5.16
CA LYS A 52 -11.10 2.27 6.03
C LYS A 52 -12.43 1.76 5.45
N PRO A 53 -13.40 1.31 6.26
CA PRO A 53 -13.32 1.12 7.71
C PRO A 53 -12.60 -0.19 8.09
N ALA A 54 -12.10 -0.26 9.33
CA ALA A 54 -11.47 -1.47 9.90
C ALA A 54 -12.46 -2.61 10.23
N THR A 55 -13.76 -2.35 10.10
CA THR A 55 -14.86 -3.29 10.38
C THR A 55 -15.30 -4.09 9.17
N SER A 56 -14.75 -3.80 7.98
CA SER A 56 -15.09 -4.54 6.77
C SER A 56 -14.57 -5.97 6.83
N HIS A 57 -15.25 -6.90 6.15
CA HIS A 57 -14.78 -8.28 6.03
C HIS A 57 -13.38 -8.37 5.42
N PHE A 58 -13.07 -7.47 4.47
CA PHE A 58 -11.74 -7.35 3.89
C PHE A 58 -10.70 -6.90 4.91
N ALA A 59 -10.99 -5.88 5.73
CA ALA A 59 -10.08 -5.44 6.79
C ALA A 59 -9.81 -6.56 7.83
N HIS A 60 -10.85 -7.29 8.24
CA HIS A 60 -10.67 -8.46 9.12
C HIS A 60 -9.81 -9.55 8.48
N TRP A 61 -10.00 -9.80 7.19
CA TRP A 61 -9.18 -10.74 6.44
C TRP A 61 -7.72 -10.29 6.33
N LEU A 62 -7.47 -9.02 5.99
CA LEU A 62 -6.12 -8.43 5.94
C LEU A 62 -5.37 -8.62 7.26
N LYS A 63 -6.04 -8.30 8.38
CA LYS A 63 -5.47 -8.46 9.72
C LYS A 63 -5.18 -9.93 10.04
N LYS A 64 -6.11 -10.85 9.68
CA LYS A 64 -5.91 -12.30 9.89
C LYS A 64 -4.73 -12.84 9.09
N MET A 65 -4.48 -12.30 7.90
CA MET A 65 -3.34 -12.66 7.06
C MET A 65 -2.02 -11.98 7.48
N GLY A 66 -2.04 -11.09 8.47
CA GLY A 66 -0.85 -10.34 8.90
C GLY A 66 -0.36 -9.31 7.88
N LEU A 67 -1.23 -8.87 6.97
CA LEU A 67 -0.86 -7.96 5.87
C LEU A 67 -0.98 -6.47 6.23
N ALA A 68 -1.73 -6.15 7.28
CA ALA A 68 -1.93 -4.77 7.72
C ALA A 68 -2.13 -4.68 9.23
N ASP A 69 -1.67 -3.57 9.80
CA ASP A 69 -1.77 -3.25 11.23
C ASP A 69 -2.85 -2.19 11.49
N LYS A 70 -3.27 -2.05 12.75
CA LYS A 70 -4.14 -0.93 13.15
C LYS A 70 -3.42 0.41 12.89
N ALA A 71 -4.09 1.33 12.20
CA ALA A 71 -3.61 2.68 12.03
C ALA A 71 -3.97 3.57 13.24
N TYR A 72 -3.12 4.55 13.55
CA TYR A 72 -3.35 5.49 14.65
C TYR A 72 -4.61 6.33 14.42
N GLU A 73 -4.80 6.81 13.19
CA GLU A 73 -5.96 7.61 12.75
C GLU A 73 -7.22 6.76 12.45
N GLY A 74 -7.28 5.54 12.97
CA GLY A 74 -8.31 4.55 12.67
C GLY A 74 -8.15 3.89 11.30
N GLY A 75 -8.83 2.76 11.09
CA GLY A 75 -8.60 1.90 9.92
C GLY A 75 -7.42 0.95 10.12
N LEU A 76 -6.97 0.37 9.01
CA LEU A 76 -5.74 -0.42 8.93
C LEU A 76 -4.71 0.30 8.05
N LYS A 77 -3.43 0.03 8.29
CA LYS A 77 -2.33 0.46 7.43
C LYS A 77 -1.43 -0.71 7.05
N LEU A 78 -1.08 -0.80 5.78
CA LEU A 78 0.03 -1.61 5.28
C LEU A 78 1.24 -0.69 5.14
N ARG A 79 2.27 -0.91 5.96
CA ARG A 79 3.53 -0.16 5.88
C ARG A 79 4.40 -0.73 4.76
N VAL A 80 4.96 0.14 3.92
CA VAL A 80 5.90 -0.29 2.88
C VAL A 80 7.29 -0.41 3.50
N SER A 81 7.63 -1.63 3.93
CA SER A 81 8.94 -1.94 4.52
C SER A 81 10.01 -2.32 3.47
N LYS A 82 9.65 -2.29 2.18
CA LYS A 82 10.55 -2.55 1.05
C LYS A 82 11.35 -1.28 0.69
N PHE A 83 12.34 -1.42 -0.19
CA PHE A 83 13.10 -0.32 -0.83
C PHE A 83 14.03 0.50 0.07
N GLY A 84 14.44 -0.04 1.23
CA GLY A 84 15.46 0.58 2.08
C GLY A 84 15.05 1.98 2.54
N GLN A 85 15.92 2.98 2.37
CA GLN A 85 15.64 4.35 2.79
C GLN A 85 14.77 5.14 1.82
N SER A 86 14.61 4.69 0.58
CA SER A 86 13.90 5.43 -0.46
C SER A 86 12.46 5.79 -0.11
N HIS A 87 12.19 7.06 0.12
CA HIS A 87 10.82 7.57 0.27
C HIS A 87 10.04 7.45 -1.05
N ASP A 88 10.63 7.88 -2.16
CA ASP A 88 9.94 7.94 -3.46
C ASP A 88 9.50 6.57 -3.95
N LYS A 89 10.36 5.55 -3.84
CA LYS A 89 10.00 4.18 -4.22
C LYS A 89 8.88 3.63 -3.34
N LYS A 90 8.92 3.89 -2.03
CA LYS A 90 7.85 3.47 -1.11
C LYS A 90 6.54 4.15 -1.44
N LEU A 91 6.57 5.44 -1.78
CA LEU A 91 5.37 6.20 -2.15
C LEU A 91 4.82 5.74 -3.51
N ALA A 92 5.69 5.53 -4.51
CA ALA A 92 5.30 4.99 -5.82
C ALA A 92 4.63 3.61 -5.67
N TYR A 93 5.23 2.73 -4.86
CA TYR A 93 4.63 1.46 -4.49
C TYR A 93 3.23 1.64 -3.89
N ALA A 94 3.10 2.48 -2.85
CA ALA A 94 1.85 2.64 -2.12
C ALA A 94 0.72 3.20 -3.01
N ARG A 95 1.06 4.13 -3.92
CA ARG A 95 0.12 4.69 -4.91
C ARG A 95 -0.38 3.62 -5.88
N ALA A 96 0.54 2.91 -6.56
CA ALA A 96 0.15 1.87 -7.51
C ALA A 96 -0.64 0.73 -6.84
N TYR A 97 -0.26 0.36 -5.61
CA TYR A 97 -1.00 -0.60 -4.81
C TYR A 97 -2.44 -0.12 -4.55
N THR A 98 -2.59 1.14 -4.14
CA THR A 98 -3.90 1.76 -3.89
C THR A 98 -4.77 1.74 -5.14
N ASP A 99 -4.23 2.12 -6.29
CA ASP A 99 -4.96 2.21 -7.55
C ASP A 99 -5.54 0.85 -7.96
N VAL A 100 -4.74 -0.22 -7.81
CA VAL A 100 -5.22 -1.59 -8.05
C VAL A 100 -6.33 -1.95 -7.08
N ILE A 101 -6.18 -1.70 -5.78
CA ILE A 101 -7.22 -2.03 -4.81
C ILE A 101 -8.50 -1.22 -5.06
N GLN A 102 -8.40 0.06 -5.40
CA GLN A 102 -9.56 0.87 -5.76
C GLN A 102 -10.28 0.27 -6.97
N ARG A 103 -9.55 -0.08 -8.03
CA ARG A 103 -10.16 -0.71 -9.21
C ARG A 103 -10.81 -2.05 -8.88
N GLU A 104 -10.05 -2.97 -8.29
CA GLU A 104 -10.46 -4.36 -8.12
C GLU A 104 -11.52 -4.54 -7.03
N LEU A 105 -11.45 -3.77 -5.94
CA LEU A 105 -12.31 -3.99 -4.76
C LEU A 105 -13.35 -2.90 -4.53
N VAL A 106 -13.07 -1.66 -4.92
CA VAL A 106 -13.97 -0.52 -4.67
C VAL A 106 -14.88 -0.28 -5.88
N LEU A 107 -14.31 -0.01 -7.06
CA LEU A 107 -15.08 0.32 -8.28
C LEU A 107 -15.91 -0.87 -8.78
N ASN A 108 -15.37 -2.09 -8.65
CA ASN A 108 -16.11 -3.32 -8.94
C ASN A 108 -17.11 -3.71 -7.83
N ASN A 109 -17.25 -2.88 -6.79
CA ASN A 109 -18.18 -3.06 -5.67
C ASN A 109 -18.03 -4.42 -4.94
N VAL A 110 -16.82 -4.97 -4.89
CA VAL A 110 -16.52 -6.23 -4.19
C VAL A 110 -16.53 -6.01 -2.68
N VAL A 111 -16.04 -4.86 -2.22
CA VAL A 111 -16.08 -4.44 -0.81
C VAL A 111 -16.77 -3.08 -0.72
N PRO A 112 -18.11 -3.05 -0.62
CA PRO A 112 -18.87 -1.80 -0.54
C PRO A 112 -18.41 -0.92 0.63
N GLY A 113 -18.24 0.38 0.37
CA GLY A 113 -17.85 1.36 1.38
C GLY A 113 -16.38 1.31 1.81
N LEU A 114 -15.54 0.52 1.13
CA LEU A 114 -14.10 0.53 1.36
C LEU A 114 -13.48 1.81 0.77
N SER A 115 -12.78 2.56 1.60
CA SER A 115 -11.90 3.66 1.22
C SER A 115 -10.45 3.22 1.37
N VAL A 116 -9.66 3.43 0.32
CA VAL A 116 -8.23 3.08 0.28
C VAL A 116 -7.44 4.25 -0.28
N TYR A 117 -6.35 4.61 0.39
CA TYR A 117 -5.49 5.72 -0.03
C TYR A 117 -4.04 5.51 0.40
N ALA A 118 -3.11 6.00 -0.44
CA ALA A 118 -1.70 6.06 -0.10
C ALA A 118 -1.40 7.29 0.75
N ALA A 119 -0.47 7.16 1.70
CA ALA A 119 0.06 8.27 2.48
C ALA A 119 1.55 8.06 2.74
N SER A 120 2.25 9.13 3.08
CA SER A 120 3.68 9.10 3.34
C SER A 120 4.14 10.22 4.27
N ARG A 121 5.35 10.09 4.80
CA ARG A 121 6.01 11.10 5.62
C ARG A 121 7.51 11.05 5.34
N LEU A 122 8.12 12.20 5.11
CA LEU A 122 9.58 12.34 5.11
C LEU A 122 10.12 12.15 6.54
N ASP A 123 11.38 11.74 6.65
CA ASP A 123 12.08 11.56 7.94
C ASP A 123 13.43 12.28 7.94
#